data_AF-A0A931J6I4-F1
#
_entry.id   AF-A0A931J6I4-F1
#
_cell.length_a   1.000
_cell.length_b   1.000
_cell.length_c   1.000
_cell.angle_alpha   90.00
_cell.angle_beta   90.00
_cell.angle_gamma   90.00
#
_symmetry.space_group_name_H-M   'P 1'
#
loop_
_entity.id
_entity.type
_entity.pdbx_description
1 polymer ?
#
loop_
_entity_poly.entity_id
_entity_poly.type
_entity_poly.pdbx_seq_one_letter_code
_entity_poly.pdbx_strand_id
1 'polypeptide(L)'
;MDAGLYGLFLLSSAALILVPGPAQALVLARTLEGGTRAGIWTAVGLNLGTLVHATLAGLGLSALLARSELAFALLKGAGAAYLLWMGLALWRSRPAHSTAAGPAAPQATALRLLLQGLLNGLLNPKVALFFLAFLPPFLDALRGPLWLQCLLLGGTLALLDTLYESALAALVGRARPPWQRLQRGGNRVAGLVLIGLGLRLAVQQR
;
A
#
# COMPACT_ATOMS: atom_id res chain seq x y z
N MET A 1 -20.77 3.01 -7.96
CA MET A 1 -19.49 3.74 -8.07
C MET A 1 -19.27 4.13 -9.53
N ASP A 2 -18.66 5.28 -9.80
CA ASP A 2 -18.37 5.74 -11.16
C ASP A 2 -17.22 4.94 -11.81
N ALA A 3 -17.34 4.57 -13.08
CA ALA A 3 -16.34 3.75 -13.78
C ALA A 3 -15.02 4.51 -14.00
N GLY A 4 -15.08 5.83 -14.26
CA GLY A 4 -13.90 6.67 -14.42
C GLY A 4 -13.15 6.85 -13.10
N LEU A 5 -13.86 7.09 -12.00
CA LEU A 5 -13.26 7.13 -10.66
C LEU A 5 -12.62 5.79 -10.28
N TYR A 6 -13.28 4.67 -10.60
CA TYR A 6 -12.71 3.35 -10.34
C TYR A 6 -11.43 3.09 -11.15
N GLY A 7 -11.43 3.44 -12.45
CA GLY A 7 -10.23 3.32 -13.29
C GLY A 7 -9.06 4.14 -12.78
N LEU A 8 -9.32 5.37 -12.32
CA LEU A 8 -8.31 6.21 -11.67
C LEU A 8 -7.80 5.60 -10.35
N PHE A 9 -8.68 4.99 -9.57
CA PHE A 9 -8.30 4.29 -8.34
C PHE A 9 -7.38 3.10 -8.65
N LEU A 10 -7.68 2.31 -9.67
CA LEU A 10 -6.85 1.18 -10.10
C LEU A 10 -5.45 1.63 -10.51
N LEU A 11 -5.35 2.67 -11.35
CA LEU A 11 -4.07 3.24 -11.77
C LEU A 11 -3.25 3.74 -10.58
N SER A 12 -3.91 4.42 -9.65
CA SER A 12 -3.27 4.97 -8.46
C SER A 12 -2.82 3.88 -7.48
N SER A 13 -3.65 2.85 -7.32
CA SER A 13 -3.34 1.67 -6.51
C SER A 13 -2.14 0.92 -7.08
N ALA A 14 -2.12 0.68 -8.40
CA ALA A 14 -0.99 0.04 -9.06
C ALA A 14 0.31 0.83 -8.84
N ALA A 15 0.26 2.15 -8.97
CA ALA A 15 1.43 3.00 -8.71
C ALA A 15 1.91 2.90 -7.26
N LEU A 16 0.99 2.89 -6.30
CA LEU A 16 1.30 2.76 -4.87
C LEU A 16 1.89 1.39 -4.52
N ILE A 17 1.36 0.32 -5.12
CA ILE A 17 1.82 -1.05 -4.93
C ILE A 17 3.27 -1.20 -5.44
N LEU A 18 3.58 -0.54 -6.55
CA LEU A 18 4.94 -0.50 -7.11
C LEU A 18 5.94 0.30 -6.27
N VAL A 19 5.48 1.09 -5.29
CA VAL A 19 6.34 1.79 -4.33
C VAL A 19 6.89 0.78 -3.31
N PRO A 20 8.20 0.45 -3.34
CA PRO A 20 8.74 -0.38 -2.30
C PRO A 20 8.76 0.37 -0.97
N GLY A 21 8.42 -0.39 0.06
CA GLY A 21 8.41 0.07 1.43
C GLY A 21 8.77 -1.07 2.39
N PRO A 22 8.63 -0.82 3.70
CA PRO A 22 8.96 -1.80 4.74
C PRO A 22 8.21 -3.13 4.58
N ALA A 23 6.92 -3.08 4.20
CA ALA A 23 6.08 -4.26 3.95
C ALA A 23 6.66 -5.16 2.84
N GLN A 24 6.91 -4.59 1.66
CA GLN A 24 7.48 -5.33 0.55
C GLN A 24 8.90 -5.86 0.87
N ALA A 25 9.70 -5.10 1.60
CA ALA A 25 11.02 -5.55 2.06
C ALA A 25 10.93 -6.77 3.00
N LEU A 26 9.91 -6.81 3.88
CA LEU A 26 9.63 -7.95 4.73
C LEU A 26 9.24 -9.19 3.90
N VAL A 27 8.37 -9.06 2.90
CA VAL A 27 8.01 -10.17 1.99
C VAL A 27 9.25 -10.74 1.30
N LEU A 28 10.13 -9.87 0.82
CA LEU A 28 11.36 -10.27 0.16
C LEU A 28 12.33 -10.97 1.11
N ALA A 29 12.53 -10.42 2.32
CA ALA A 29 13.37 -11.04 3.34
C ALA A 29 12.87 -12.46 3.65
N ARG A 30 11.56 -12.63 3.88
CA ARG A 30 10.96 -13.95 4.15
C ARG A 30 11.03 -14.88 2.95
N THR A 31 10.94 -14.35 1.73
CA THR A 31 11.14 -15.12 0.50
C THR A 31 12.56 -15.66 0.38
N LEU A 32 13.57 -14.84 0.73
CA LEU A 32 14.97 -15.23 0.67
C LEU A 32 15.36 -16.22 1.78
N GLU A 33 14.78 -16.09 2.97
CA GLU A 33 15.03 -16.96 4.13
C GLU A 33 14.26 -18.29 4.05
N GLY A 34 12.97 -18.24 3.68
CA GLY A 34 12.04 -19.38 3.78
C GLY A 34 11.41 -19.81 2.45
N GLY A 35 11.88 -19.27 1.32
CA GLY A 35 11.37 -19.56 -0.01
C GLY A 35 10.05 -18.88 -0.35
N THR A 36 9.56 -19.11 -1.58
CA THR A 36 8.35 -18.46 -2.13
C THR A 36 7.12 -18.58 -1.23
N ARG A 37 6.89 -19.76 -0.62
CA ARG A 37 5.73 -19.94 0.28
C ARG A 37 5.80 -19.02 1.50
N ALA A 38 7.00 -18.77 2.04
CA ALA A 38 7.15 -17.90 3.19
C ALA A 38 6.85 -16.44 2.83
N GLY A 39 7.26 -15.99 1.64
CA GLY A 39 6.89 -14.69 1.08
C GLY A 39 5.39 -14.53 0.92
N ILE A 40 4.72 -15.51 0.30
CA ILE A 40 3.26 -15.47 0.06
C ILE A 40 2.47 -15.38 1.36
N TRP A 41 2.79 -16.19 2.38
CA TRP A 41 2.09 -16.12 3.67
C TRP A 41 2.28 -14.77 4.37
N THR A 42 3.45 -14.18 4.23
CA THR A 42 3.74 -12.83 4.74
C THR A 42 2.92 -11.76 4.01
N ALA A 43 2.84 -11.83 2.68
CA ALA A 43 2.06 -10.93 1.84
C ALA A 43 0.55 -11.00 2.13
N VAL A 44 0.01 -12.22 2.30
CA VAL A 44 -1.38 -12.42 2.73
C VAL A 44 -1.63 -11.77 4.08
N GLY A 45 -0.72 -11.99 5.04
CA GLY A 45 -0.79 -11.34 6.36
C GLY A 45 -0.84 -9.81 6.26
N LEU A 46 0.09 -9.21 5.52
CA LEU A 46 0.15 -7.76 5.30
C LEU A 46 -1.18 -7.21 4.78
N ASN A 47 -1.75 -7.87 3.79
CA ASN A 47 -2.97 -7.43 3.14
C ASN A 47 -4.24 -7.68 3.95
N LEU A 48 -4.24 -8.64 4.87
CA LEU A 48 -5.29 -8.69 5.91
C LEU A 48 -5.25 -7.42 6.79
N GLY A 49 -4.06 -6.89 7.10
CA GLY A 49 -3.91 -5.60 7.77
C GLY A 49 -4.47 -4.44 6.95
N THR A 50 -4.22 -4.43 5.63
CA THR A 50 -4.81 -3.48 4.68
C THR A 50 -6.34 -3.50 4.71
N LEU A 51 -6.97 -4.68 4.79
CA LEU A 51 -8.43 -4.81 4.91
C LEU A 51 -8.96 -4.25 6.23
N VAL A 52 -8.22 -4.40 7.33
CA VAL A 52 -8.59 -3.77 8.61
C VAL A 52 -8.57 -2.25 8.47
N HIS A 53 -7.52 -1.68 7.86
CA HIS A 53 -7.46 -0.23 7.58
C HIS A 53 -8.61 0.23 6.69
N ALA A 54 -8.95 -0.52 5.65
CA ALA A 54 -10.10 -0.23 4.77
C ALA A 54 -11.42 -0.20 5.53
N THR A 55 -11.61 -1.15 6.45
CA THR A 55 -12.80 -1.25 7.30
C THR A 55 -12.87 -0.08 8.28
N LEU A 56 -11.76 0.23 8.96
CA LEU A 56 -11.66 1.37 9.88
C LEU A 56 -11.88 2.70 9.15
N ALA A 57 -11.35 2.85 7.94
CA ALA A 57 -11.62 4.01 7.09
C ALA A 57 -13.09 4.04 6.67
N GLY A 58 -13.68 2.94 6.24
CA GLY A 58 -15.11 2.86 5.91
C GLY A 58 -16.03 3.32 7.05
N LEU A 59 -15.74 2.89 8.27
CA LEU A 59 -16.53 3.24 9.45
C LEU A 59 -16.24 4.65 9.97
N GLY A 60 -14.96 5.02 10.10
CA GLY A 60 -14.53 6.30 10.68
C GLY A 60 -14.62 7.49 9.74
N LEU A 61 -14.27 7.30 8.46
CA LEU A 61 -14.28 8.37 7.46
C LEU A 61 -15.72 8.77 7.11
N SER A 62 -16.67 7.82 7.09
CA SER A 62 -18.10 8.12 6.91
C SER A 62 -18.65 9.02 8.02
N ALA A 63 -18.23 8.81 9.27
CA ALA A 63 -18.63 9.65 10.39
C ALA A 63 -17.97 11.04 10.36
N LEU A 64 -16.72 11.12 9.89
CA LEU A 64 -15.97 12.38 9.78
C LEU A 64 -16.51 13.26 8.64
N LEU A 65 -16.75 12.67 7.46
CA LEU A 65 -17.31 13.33 6.28
C LEU A 65 -18.70 13.91 6.54
N ALA A 66 -19.51 13.23 7.35
CA ALA A 66 -20.86 13.69 7.70
C ALA A 66 -20.87 14.89 8.67
N ARG A 67 -19.77 15.18 9.36
CA ARG A 67 -19.76 16.13 10.50
C ARG A 67 -18.87 17.35 10.33
N SER A 68 -17.83 17.33 9.51
CA SER A 68 -16.92 18.48 9.41
C SER A 68 -16.23 18.62 8.07
N GLU A 69 -16.64 19.68 7.38
CA GLU A 69 -15.99 20.24 6.20
C GLU A 69 -14.52 20.63 6.42
N LEU A 70 -14.21 21.20 7.59
CA LEU A 70 -12.86 21.60 7.97
C LEU A 70 -11.97 20.37 8.21
N ALA A 71 -12.47 19.36 8.93
CA ALA A 71 -11.71 18.13 9.19
C ALA A 71 -11.37 17.41 7.89
N PHE A 72 -12.30 17.37 6.95
CA PHE A 72 -12.04 16.83 5.61
C PHE A 72 -10.96 17.61 4.86
N ALA A 73 -11.03 18.95 4.86
CA ALA A 73 -10.03 19.78 4.20
C ALA A 73 -8.62 19.61 4.80
N LEU A 74 -8.52 19.52 6.13
CA LEU A 74 -7.27 19.26 6.83
C LEU A 74 -6.71 17.86 6.49
N LEU A 75 -7.57 16.84 6.49
CA LEU A 75 -7.16 15.47 6.16
C LEU A 75 -6.67 15.38 4.71
N LYS A 76 -7.37 16.02 3.78
CA LYS A 76 -6.98 16.12 2.38
C LYS A 76 -5.64 16.83 2.21
N GLY A 77 -5.43 17.96 2.90
CA GLY A 77 -4.18 18.70 2.88
C GLY A 77 -3.01 17.90 3.45
N ALA A 78 -3.21 17.26 4.60
CA ALA A 78 -2.22 16.36 5.21
C ALA A 78 -1.89 15.19 4.26
N GLY A 79 -2.90 14.65 3.59
CA GLY A 79 -2.75 13.61 2.60
C GLY A 79 -1.94 14.00 1.38
N ALA A 80 -2.21 15.18 0.82
CA ALA A 80 -1.45 15.72 -0.30
C ALA A 80 0.01 15.95 0.09
N ALA A 81 0.27 16.56 1.24
CA ALA A 81 1.62 16.78 1.75
C ALA A 81 2.37 15.45 1.96
N TYR A 82 1.69 14.43 2.48
CA TYR A 82 2.27 13.11 2.68
C TYR A 82 2.64 12.41 1.36
N LEU A 83 1.75 12.45 0.35
CA LEU A 83 2.03 11.88 -0.97
C LEU A 83 3.22 12.58 -1.65
N LEU A 84 3.30 13.90 -1.55
CA LEU A 84 4.43 14.69 -2.05
C LEU A 84 5.73 14.30 -1.34
N TRP A 85 5.71 14.26 0.00
CA TRP A 85 6.87 13.89 0.81
C TRP A 85 7.36 12.47 0.47
N MET A 86 6.44 11.50 0.39
CA MET A 86 6.79 10.12 0.08
C MET A 86 7.27 9.96 -1.36
N GLY A 87 6.64 10.65 -2.31
CA GLY A 87 7.08 10.66 -3.71
C GLY A 87 8.50 11.24 -3.86
N LEU A 88 8.79 12.33 -3.15
CA LEU A 88 10.14 12.94 -3.09
C LEU A 88 11.16 12.03 -2.41
N ALA A 89 10.77 11.37 -1.30
CA ALA A 89 11.63 10.43 -0.59
C ALA A 89 12.01 9.24 -1.48
N LEU A 90 11.06 8.71 -2.26
CA LEU A 90 11.30 7.63 -3.21
C LEU A 90 12.17 8.04 -4.38
N TRP A 91 11.88 9.20 -4.98
CA TRP A 91 12.70 9.75 -6.06
C TRP A 91 14.17 9.89 -5.66
N ARG A 92 14.41 10.26 -4.39
CA ARG A 92 15.75 10.44 -3.80
C ARG A 92 16.35 9.17 -3.17
N SER A 93 15.55 8.12 -3.01
CA SER A 93 15.98 6.92 -2.30
C SER A 93 17.12 6.19 -3.02
N ARG A 94 18.11 5.73 -2.25
CA ARG A 94 19.11 4.77 -2.70
C ARG A 94 18.58 3.36 -2.36
N PRO A 95 18.83 2.33 -3.19
CA PRO A 95 18.39 0.99 -2.85
C PRO A 95 19.02 0.59 -1.51
N ALA A 96 18.19 0.08 -0.61
CA ALA A 96 18.67 -0.40 0.68
C ALA A 96 19.76 -1.45 0.47
N HIS A 97 20.83 -1.36 1.24
CA HIS A 97 21.80 -2.44 1.33
C HIS A 97 21.06 -3.64 1.91
N SER A 98 20.88 -4.68 1.10
CA SER A 98 20.42 -5.98 1.59
C SER A 98 21.48 -6.48 2.56
N THR A 99 21.27 -6.30 3.85
CA THR A 99 22.10 -6.95 4.86
C THR A 99 22.02 -8.45 4.64
N ALA A 100 23.19 -9.05 4.50
CA ALA A 100 23.39 -10.44 4.14
C ALA A 100 22.64 -11.40 5.07
N ALA A 101 22.24 -12.53 4.49
CA ALA A 101 21.63 -13.66 5.16
C ALA A 101 22.45 -14.09 6.39
N GLY A 102 21.85 -13.94 7.58
CA GLY A 102 22.26 -14.67 8.77
C GLY A 102 21.85 -16.15 8.67
N PRO A 103 22.39 -17.02 9.54
CA PRO A 103 22.12 -18.46 9.50
C PRO A 103 20.63 -18.75 9.54
N ALA A 104 20.20 -19.78 8.80
CA ALA A 104 18.81 -20.17 8.64
C ALA A 104 18.15 -20.40 10.01
N ALA A 105 17.33 -19.44 10.44
CA ALA A 105 16.42 -19.64 11.56
C ALA A 105 15.46 -20.81 11.23
N PRO A 106 14.92 -21.52 12.24
CA PRO A 106 13.95 -22.59 12.00
C PRO A 106 12.84 -22.12 11.06
N GLN A 107 12.43 -22.97 10.10
CA GLN A 107 11.35 -22.63 9.16
C GLN A 107 10.12 -22.15 9.93
N ALA A 108 9.83 -20.85 9.82
CA ALA A 108 8.67 -20.27 10.49
C ALA A 108 7.40 -20.92 9.94
N THR A 109 6.48 -21.27 10.82
CA THR A 109 5.18 -21.82 10.41
C THR A 109 4.39 -20.78 9.60
N ALA A 110 3.54 -21.26 8.68
CA ALA A 110 2.66 -20.40 7.88
C ALA A 110 1.88 -19.40 8.74
N LEU A 111 1.37 -19.85 9.89
CA LEU A 111 0.66 -19.00 10.85
C LEU A 111 1.54 -17.89 11.42
N ARG A 112 2.80 -18.17 11.77
CA ARG A 112 3.71 -17.14 12.29
C ARG A 112 4.04 -16.07 11.24
N LEU A 113 4.23 -16.47 9.99
CA LEU A 113 4.48 -15.56 8.87
C LEU A 113 3.26 -14.69 8.56
N LEU A 114 2.06 -15.30 8.57
CA LEU A 114 0.81 -14.59 8.40
C LEU A 114 0.59 -13.57 9.53
N LEU A 115 0.76 -13.96 10.80
CA LEU A 115 0.61 -13.06 11.94
C LEU A 115 1.65 -11.93 11.93
N GLN A 116 2.88 -12.23 11.54
CA GLN A 116 3.92 -11.21 11.40
C GLN A 116 3.58 -10.20 10.28
N GLY A 117 3.11 -10.70 9.13
CA GLY A 117 2.63 -9.85 8.06
C GLY A 117 1.46 -8.98 8.51
N LEU A 118 0.48 -9.57 9.20
CA LEU A 118 -0.69 -8.85 9.73
C LEU A 118 -0.28 -7.73 10.69
N LEU A 119 0.56 -8.03 11.68
CA LEU A 119 1.04 -7.01 12.62
C LEU A 119 1.81 -5.90 11.90
N ASN A 120 2.64 -6.24 10.91
CA ASN A 120 3.35 -5.23 10.12
C ASN A 120 2.38 -4.37 9.30
N GLY A 121 1.36 -4.98 8.69
CA GLY A 121 0.35 -4.29 7.89
C GLY A 121 -0.51 -3.35 8.74
N LEU A 122 -0.90 -3.78 9.94
CA LEU A 122 -1.62 -2.95 10.91
C LEU A 122 -0.78 -1.74 11.34
N LEU A 123 0.52 -1.95 11.59
CA LEU A 123 1.46 -0.91 11.99
C LEU A 123 2.01 -0.09 10.81
N ASN A 124 1.55 -0.33 9.58
CA ASN A 124 2.11 0.31 8.40
C ASN A 124 1.55 1.73 8.21
N PRO A 125 2.33 2.79 8.51
CA PRO A 125 1.83 4.17 8.37
C PRO A 125 1.57 4.54 6.91
N LYS A 126 2.22 3.89 5.94
CA LYS A 126 1.97 4.12 4.50
C LYS A 126 0.54 3.76 4.13
N VAL A 127 0.06 2.61 4.59
CA VAL A 127 -1.29 2.12 4.28
C VAL A 127 -2.34 2.95 5.04
N ALA A 128 -2.12 3.19 6.33
CA ALA A 128 -3.03 4.01 7.14
C ALA A 128 -3.21 5.42 6.56
N LEU A 129 -2.10 6.09 6.24
CA LEU A 129 -2.12 7.44 5.67
C LEU A 129 -2.70 7.45 4.25
N PHE A 130 -2.48 6.40 3.45
CA PHE A 130 -3.15 6.26 2.16
C PHE A 130 -4.68 6.21 2.32
N PHE A 131 -5.21 5.38 3.21
CA PHE A 131 -6.66 5.32 3.40
C PHE A 131 -7.26 6.64 3.91
N LEU A 132 -6.53 7.36 4.75
CA LEU A 132 -6.96 8.68 5.25
C LEU A 132 -6.90 9.77 4.18
N ALA A 133 -5.80 9.83 3.43
CA ALA A 133 -5.49 10.89 2.47
C ALA A 133 -6.17 10.70 1.11
N PHE A 134 -6.14 9.45 0.65
CA PHE A 134 -6.27 9.12 -0.76
C PHE A 134 -7.57 8.40 -1.07
N LEU A 135 -8.15 7.66 -0.12
CA LEU A 135 -9.46 7.05 -0.30
C LEU A 135 -10.60 8.07 -0.49
N PRO A 136 -10.70 9.16 0.30
CA PRO A 136 -11.87 10.05 0.24
C PRO A 136 -12.23 10.60 -1.16
N PRO A 137 -11.27 11.04 -2.00
CA PRO A 137 -11.54 11.49 -3.36
C PRO A 137 -12.21 10.48 -4.29
N PHE A 138 -12.19 9.19 -3.96
CA PHE A 138 -12.81 8.13 -4.76
C PHE A 138 -14.20 7.72 -4.24
N LEU A 139 -14.64 8.30 -3.13
CA LEU A 139 -15.93 8.04 -2.54
C LEU A 139 -16.96 9.03 -3.06
N ASP A 140 -18.15 8.53 -3.40
CA ASP A 140 -19.27 9.35 -3.85
C ASP A 140 -20.52 9.02 -3.04
N ALA A 141 -20.91 9.92 -2.12
CA ALA A 141 -22.05 9.73 -1.23
C ALA A 141 -23.39 9.64 -1.98
N LEU A 142 -23.48 10.19 -3.20
CA LEU A 142 -24.70 10.15 -4.02
C LEU A 142 -24.88 8.79 -4.70
N ARG A 143 -23.83 7.95 -4.74
CA ARG A 143 -23.82 6.67 -5.48
C ARG A 143 -23.85 5.44 -4.57
N GLY A 144 -24.24 5.61 -3.32
CA GLY A 144 -24.50 4.53 -2.37
C GLY A 144 -23.69 4.65 -1.07
N PRO A 145 -23.81 3.64 -0.17
CA PRO A 145 -23.21 3.70 1.16
C PRO A 145 -21.68 3.81 1.11
N LEU A 146 -21.12 4.83 1.77
CA LEU A 146 -19.68 5.11 1.80
C LEU A 146 -18.87 3.93 2.35
N TRP A 147 -19.35 3.27 3.40
CA TRP A 147 -18.68 2.10 3.98
C TRP A 147 -18.50 0.96 2.98
N LEU A 148 -19.49 0.73 2.10
CA LEU A 148 -19.42 -0.32 1.08
C LEU A 148 -18.42 0.04 -0.01
N GLN A 149 -18.36 1.32 -0.41
CA GLN A 149 -17.35 1.82 -1.35
C GLN A 149 -15.94 1.67 -0.76
N CYS A 150 -15.74 1.98 0.53
CA CYS A 150 -14.46 1.80 1.21
C CYS A 150 -14.03 0.32 1.25
N LEU A 151 -14.95 -0.59 1.56
CA LEU A 151 -14.67 -2.04 1.55
C LEU A 151 -14.31 -2.54 0.15
N LEU A 152 -15.02 -2.08 -0.88
CA LEU A 152 -14.75 -2.43 -2.26
C LEU A 152 -13.37 -1.93 -2.71
N LEU A 153 -13.10 -0.64 -2.52
CA LEU A 153 -11.82 -0.03 -2.89
C LEU A 153 -10.64 -0.63 -2.11
N GLY A 154 -10.81 -0.80 -0.79
CA GLY A 154 -9.80 -1.42 0.06
C GLY A 154 -9.58 -2.91 -0.25
N GLY A 155 -10.65 -3.65 -0.58
CA GLY A 155 -10.59 -5.03 -1.04
C GLY A 155 -9.84 -5.16 -2.37
N THR A 156 -10.14 -4.28 -3.32
CA THR A 156 -9.42 -4.20 -4.61
C THR A 156 -7.93 -3.92 -4.40
N LEU A 157 -7.58 -2.95 -3.54
CA LEU A 157 -6.19 -2.64 -3.23
C LEU A 157 -5.48 -3.85 -2.61
N ALA A 158 -6.07 -4.46 -1.57
CA ALA A 158 -5.49 -5.61 -0.88
C ALA A 158 -5.31 -6.81 -1.82
N LEU A 159 -6.25 -7.04 -2.73
CA LEU A 159 -6.14 -8.10 -3.74
C LEU A 159 -5.00 -7.83 -4.71
N LEU A 160 -4.94 -6.63 -5.29
CA LEU A 160 -3.89 -6.25 -6.24
C LEU A 160 -2.50 -6.34 -5.61
N ASP A 161 -2.36 -5.86 -4.37
CA ASP A 161 -1.09 -5.88 -3.65
C ASP A 161 -0.69 -7.33 -3.28
N THR A 162 -1.63 -8.15 -2.82
CA THR A 162 -1.37 -9.58 -2.55
C THR A 162 -0.90 -10.32 -3.80
N LEU A 163 -1.54 -10.09 -4.95
CA LEU A 163 -1.16 -10.71 -6.22
C LEU A 163 0.24 -10.25 -6.66
N TYR A 164 0.52 -8.95 -6.56
CA TYR A 164 1.82 -8.38 -6.89
C TYR A 164 2.94 -8.92 -5.99
N GLU A 165 2.77 -8.88 -4.68
CA GLU A 165 3.76 -9.38 -3.72
C GLU A 165 3.98 -10.89 -3.85
N SER A 166 2.92 -11.66 -4.14
CA SER A 166 3.02 -13.10 -4.40
C SER A 166 3.79 -13.39 -5.69
N ALA A 167 3.53 -12.64 -6.76
CA ALA A 167 4.27 -12.77 -8.02
C ALA A 167 5.75 -12.41 -7.82
N LEU A 168 6.02 -11.37 -7.04
CA LEU A 168 7.36 -10.95 -6.68
C LEU A 168 8.09 -12.02 -5.86
N ALA A 169 7.43 -12.61 -4.85
CA ALA A 169 7.96 -13.72 -4.06
C ALA A 169 8.28 -14.95 -4.93
N ALA A 170 7.44 -15.24 -5.93
CA ALA A 170 7.69 -16.32 -6.88
C ALA A 170 8.91 -16.04 -7.77
N LEU A 171 9.03 -14.81 -8.28
CA LEU A 171 10.15 -14.39 -9.14
C LEU A 171 11.49 -14.43 -8.37
N VAL A 172 11.51 -13.86 -7.17
CA VAL A 172 12.72 -13.77 -6.34
C VAL A 172 13.13 -15.15 -5.83
N GLY A 173 12.17 -15.99 -5.43
CA GLY A 173 12.44 -17.36 -5.01
C GLY A 173 13.02 -18.24 -6.12
N ARG A 174 12.75 -17.94 -7.40
CA ARG A 174 13.23 -18.71 -8.55
C ARG A 174 14.54 -18.20 -9.16
N ALA A 175 14.67 -16.88 -9.37
CA ALA A 175 15.67 -16.32 -10.27
C ALA A 175 16.75 -15.46 -9.58
N ARG A 176 16.59 -15.13 -8.29
CA ARG A 176 17.46 -14.19 -7.55
C ARG A 176 17.96 -12.99 -8.41
N PRO A 177 17.07 -12.27 -9.11
CA PRO A 177 17.46 -11.23 -10.06
C PRO A 177 18.21 -10.07 -9.37
N PRO A 178 18.91 -9.18 -10.13
CA PRO A 178 19.61 -8.01 -9.57
C PRO A 178 18.62 -6.94 -9.08
N TRP A 179 17.98 -7.26 -7.96
CA TRP A 179 16.85 -6.57 -7.34
C TRP A 179 17.12 -5.08 -7.11
N GLN A 180 18.37 -4.73 -6.79
CA GLN A 180 18.79 -3.34 -6.57
C GLN A 180 18.55 -2.43 -7.79
N ARG A 181 18.67 -2.93 -9.02
CA ARG A 181 18.42 -2.14 -10.24
C ARG A 181 16.92 -1.97 -10.50
N LEU A 182 16.15 -3.05 -10.29
CA LEU A 182 14.69 -3.01 -10.43
C LEU A 182 14.04 -2.09 -9.39
N GLN A 183 14.54 -2.12 -8.14
CA GLN A 183 14.14 -1.19 -7.09
C GLN A 183 14.40 0.27 -7.47
N ARG A 184 15.60 0.61 -7.95
CA ARG A 184 15.91 2.01 -8.33
C ARG A 184 14.94 2.55 -9.40
N GLY A 185 14.64 1.74 -10.41
CA GLY A 185 13.69 2.11 -11.47
C GLY A 185 12.27 2.28 -10.93
N GLY A 186 11.79 1.31 -10.17
CA GLY A 186 10.48 1.35 -9.52
C GLY A 186 10.29 2.57 -8.61
N ASN A 187 11.28 2.90 -7.79
CA ASN A 187 11.22 4.03 -6.86
C ASN A 187 11.02 5.36 -7.57
N ARG A 188 11.69 5.56 -8.72
CA ARG A 188 11.57 6.80 -9.49
C ARG A 188 10.19 6.93 -10.12
N VAL A 189 9.70 5.88 -10.77
CA VAL A 189 8.38 5.87 -11.42
C VAL A 189 7.28 6.07 -10.37
N ALA A 190 7.31 5.27 -9.31
CA ALA A 190 6.31 5.33 -8.26
C ALA A 190 6.37 6.67 -7.50
N GLY A 191 7.58 7.23 -7.32
CA GLY A 191 7.78 8.56 -6.77
C GLY A 191 7.14 9.67 -7.61
N LEU A 192 7.31 9.65 -8.93
CA LEU A 192 6.67 10.61 -9.84
C LEU A 192 5.14 10.52 -9.80
N VAL A 193 4.60 9.30 -9.81
CA VAL A 193 3.15 9.12 -9.74
C VAL A 193 2.60 9.64 -8.42
N LEU A 194 3.25 9.36 -7.28
CA LEU A 194 2.84 9.89 -5.99
C LEU A 194 2.92 11.42 -5.93
N ILE A 195 3.96 12.03 -6.51
CA ILE A 195 4.05 13.49 -6.63
C ILE A 195 2.87 14.02 -7.45
N GLY A 196 2.59 13.42 -8.62
CA GLY A 196 1.47 13.82 -9.48
C GLY A 196 0.11 13.68 -8.78
N LEU A 197 -0.09 12.58 -8.05
CA LEU A 197 -1.30 12.35 -7.24
C LEU A 197 -1.42 13.35 -6.09
N GLY A 198 -0.31 13.65 -5.40
CA GLY A 198 -0.28 14.66 -4.34
C GLY A 198 -0.60 16.07 -4.85
N LEU A 199 -0.04 16.46 -5.99
CA LEU A 199 -0.37 17.73 -6.66
C LEU A 199 -1.83 17.79 -7.08
N ARG A 200 -2.34 16.72 -7.72
CA ARG A 200 -3.76 16.64 -8.10
C ARG A 200 -4.67 16.75 -6.88
N LEU A 201 -4.34 16.04 -5.80
CA LEU A 201 -5.10 16.09 -4.55
C LEU A 201 -5.12 17.49 -3.95
N ALA A 202 -4.00 18.22 -4.03
CA ALA A 202 -3.90 19.60 -3.56
C ALA A 202 -4.75 20.58 -4.39
N VAL A 203 -4.84 20.38 -5.71
CA VAL A 203 -5.56 21.28 -6.64
C VAL A 203 -7.03 20.92 -6.77
N GLN A 204 -7.42 19.68 -6.46
CA GLN A 204 -8.81 19.24 -6.52
C GLN A 204 -9.68 20.11 -5.60
N GLN A 205 -10.62 20.89 -6.16
CA GLN A 205 -11.73 21.44 -5.39
C GLN A 205 -12.74 20.31 -5.15
N ARG A 206 -13.47 20.39 -4.01
CA ARG A 206 -14.25 19.28 -3.43
C ARG A 206 -14.83 18.30 -4.45
#